data_AF-A0A4Y2S9E6-F1
#
_entry.id   AF-A0A4Y2S9E6-F1
#
_cell.length_a   1.000
_cell.length_b   1.000
_cell.length_c   1.000
_cell.angle_alpha   90.00
_cell.angle_beta   90.00
_cell.angle_gamma   90.00
#
_symmetry.space_group_name_H-M   'P 1'
#
loop_
_entity.id
_entity.type
_entity.pdbx_description
1 polymer ?
#
loop_
_entity_poly.entity_id
_entity_poly.type
_entity_poly.pdbx_seq_one_letter_code
_entity_poly.pdbx_strand_id
1 'polypeptide(L)'
;MRFIALVALQILLVFAFAAADVEKQAKEMRELLCEGGPVADVIVGCLDGLNYTSSKDTIQKCYKGFDEKINGENMKKWYCSNTMETLIEGDECIEETLKENDNAGDVKAELLDELMDCVERSLGGEGEGYKK
;
A
#
# COMPACT_ATOMS: atom_id res chain seq x y z
N MET A 1 6.14 -5.61 -23.11
CA MET A 1 5.36 -4.36 -23.21
C MET A 1 3.88 -4.50 -22.84
N ARG A 2 3.11 -5.50 -23.31
CA ARG A 2 1.68 -5.64 -22.94
C ARG A 2 1.39 -6.13 -21.51
N PHE A 3 2.26 -6.95 -20.92
CA PHE A 3 2.08 -7.45 -19.54
C PHE A 3 2.31 -6.37 -18.46
N ILE A 4 3.25 -5.45 -18.69
CA ILE A 4 3.65 -4.44 -17.69
C ILE A 4 2.56 -3.39 -17.51
N ALA A 5 1.97 -2.92 -18.61
CA ALA A 5 0.82 -2.02 -18.58
C ALA A 5 -0.39 -2.67 -17.90
N LEU A 6 -0.57 -4.00 -18.02
CA LEU A 6 -1.66 -4.71 -17.33
C LEU A 6 -1.43 -4.82 -15.82
N VAL A 7 -0.19 -5.00 -15.38
CA VAL A 7 0.15 -5.06 -13.94
C VAL A 7 0.04 -3.68 -13.29
N ALA A 8 0.60 -2.65 -13.90
CA ALA A 8 0.43 -1.26 -13.42
C ALA A 8 -1.05 -0.86 -13.41
N LEU A 9 -1.81 -1.22 -14.45
CA LEU A 9 -3.26 -0.99 -14.50
C LEU A 9 -4.02 -1.79 -13.44
N GLN A 10 -3.61 -3.01 -13.11
CA GLN A 10 -4.24 -3.78 -12.03
C GLN A 10 -3.95 -3.16 -10.66
N ILE A 11 -2.72 -2.69 -10.42
CA ILE A 11 -2.35 -1.96 -9.21
C ILE A 11 -3.18 -0.67 -9.10
N LEU A 12 -3.25 0.13 -10.17
CA LEU A 12 -4.10 1.33 -10.24
C LEU A 12 -5.58 1.01 -10.00
N LEU A 13 -6.09 -0.10 -10.53
CA LEU A 13 -7.48 -0.51 -10.33
C LEU A 13 -7.73 -0.97 -8.89
N VAL A 14 -6.80 -1.67 -8.23
CA VAL A 14 -6.90 -2.06 -6.80
C VAL A 14 -7.07 -0.82 -5.92
N PHE A 15 -6.30 0.23 -6.18
CA PHE A 15 -6.32 1.45 -5.38
C PHE A 15 -7.40 2.47 -5.78
N ALA A 16 -7.84 2.49 -7.04
CA ALA A 16 -8.88 3.40 -7.53
C ALA A 16 -10.31 3.04 -7.07
N PHE A 17 -10.54 1.84 -6.50
CA PHE A 17 -11.82 1.52 -5.88
C PHE A 17 -11.90 2.16 -4.48
N ALA A 18 -12.22 3.45 -4.49
CA ALA A 18 -12.68 4.18 -3.32
C ALA A 18 -13.87 3.46 -2.64
N ALA A 19 -13.68 3.13 -1.37
CA ALA A 19 -14.71 2.96 -0.34
C ALA A 19 -15.76 1.82 -0.46
N ALA A 20 -15.63 0.84 -1.37
CA ALA A 20 -16.67 -0.19 -1.54
C ALA A 20 -16.28 -1.62 -1.14
N ASP A 21 -14.99 -1.97 -1.03
CA ASP A 21 -14.60 -3.35 -0.77
C ASP A 21 -13.21 -3.44 -0.11
N VAL A 22 -13.17 -3.12 1.19
CA VAL A 22 -11.96 -3.23 2.03
C VAL A 22 -11.42 -4.66 2.03
N GLU A 23 -12.32 -5.66 2.02
CA GLU A 23 -11.98 -7.07 1.90
C GLU A 23 -11.22 -7.38 0.62
N LYS A 24 -11.68 -6.87 -0.51
CA LYS A 24 -10.99 -7.03 -1.79
C LYS A 24 -9.60 -6.38 -1.78
N GLN A 25 -9.46 -5.15 -1.27
CA GLN A 25 -8.14 -4.49 -1.18
C GLN A 25 -7.17 -5.26 -0.28
N ALA A 26 -7.63 -5.68 0.90
CA ALA A 26 -6.83 -6.46 1.84
C ALA A 26 -6.36 -7.77 1.20
N LYS A 27 -7.24 -8.42 0.42
CA LYS A 27 -6.95 -9.67 -0.28
C LYS A 27 -5.94 -9.46 -1.40
N GLU A 28 -6.16 -8.47 -2.25
CA GLU A 28 -5.28 -8.16 -3.38
C GLU A 28 -3.89 -7.76 -2.87
N MET A 29 -3.79 -6.92 -1.84
CA MET A 29 -2.53 -6.54 -1.22
C MET A 29 -1.80 -7.76 -0.61
N ARG A 30 -2.52 -8.64 0.09
CA ARG A 30 -1.95 -9.87 0.64
C ARG A 30 -1.43 -10.79 -0.46
N GLU A 31 -2.22 -11.07 -1.49
CA GLU A 31 -1.81 -11.90 -2.63
C GLU A 31 -0.55 -11.31 -3.28
N LEU A 32 -0.52 -9.99 -3.44
CA LEU A 32 0.57 -9.31 -4.12
C LEU A 32 1.85 -9.27 -3.28
N LEU A 33 1.78 -9.07 -1.96
CA LEU A 33 2.95 -9.12 -1.08
C LEU A 33 3.45 -10.54 -0.78
N CYS A 34 2.56 -11.52 -0.69
CA CYS A 34 2.90 -12.88 -0.25
C CYS A 34 3.16 -13.84 -1.41
N GLU A 35 2.50 -13.63 -2.55
CA GLU A 35 2.54 -14.51 -3.73
C GLU A 35 3.01 -13.80 -5.01
N GLY A 36 3.17 -12.47 -4.99
CA GLY A 36 3.49 -11.65 -6.17
C GLY A 36 4.92 -11.78 -6.72
N GLY A 37 5.75 -12.66 -6.15
CA GLY A 37 7.09 -12.97 -6.64
C GLY A 37 7.95 -11.70 -6.82
N PRO A 38 8.57 -11.47 -7.99
CA PRO A 38 9.42 -10.29 -8.23
C PRO A 38 8.70 -8.94 -8.09
N VAL A 39 7.37 -8.90 -8.25
CA VAL A 39 6.58 -7.66 -8.07
C VAL A 39 6.46 -7.32 -6.59
N ALA A 40 6.39 -8.33 -5.72
CA ALA A 40 6.36 -8.15 -4.28
C ALA A 40 7.65 -7.47 -3.79
N ASP A 41 8.81 -7.87 -4.34
CA ASP A 41 10.11 -7.30 -3.95
C ASP A 41 10.24 -5.82 -4.36
N VAL A 42 9.65 -5.45 -5.50
CA VAL A 42 9.58 -4.04 -5.92
C VAL A 42 8.72 -3.21 -4.95
N ILE A 43 7.56 -3.73 -4.56
CA ILE A 43 6.66 -3.01 -3.65
C ILE A 43 7.24 -2.91 -2.25
N VAL A 44 7.87 -3.97 -1.76
CA VAL A 44 8.64 -3.94 -0.51
C VAL A 44 9.73 -2.88 -0.56
N GLY A 45 10.52 -2.85 -1.65
CA GLY A 45 11.55 -1.83 -1.83
C GLY A 45 10.98 -0.40 -1.89
N CYS A 46 9.79 -0.23 -2.45
CA CYS A 46 9.11 1.06 -2.47
C CYS A 46 8.58 1.47 -1.10
N LEU A 47 7.98 0.56 -0.35
CA LEU A 47 7.53 0.79 1.03
C LEU A 47 8.71 1.16 1.95
N ASP A 48 9.88 0.55 1.77
CA ASP A 48 11.10 0.92 2.51
C ASP A 48 11.53 2.39 2.29
N GLY A 49 11.18 2.97 1.13
CA GLY A 49 11.52 4.34 0.75
C GLY A 49 10.54 5.41 1.24
N LEU A 50 9.37 5.04 1.74
CA LEU A 50 8.34 5.99 2.15
C LEU A 50 8.63 6.65 3.50
N ASN A 51 8.14 7.87 3.68
CA ASN A 51 8.23 8.59 4.95
C ASN A 51 6.97 8.39 5.80
N TYR A 52 7.01 7.44 6.74
CA TYR A 52 5.88 7.16 7.64
C TYR A 52 5.78 8.09 8.85
N THR A 53 6.57 9.17 8.96
CA THR A 53 6.63 9.97 10.20
C THR A 53 5.26 10.53 10.61
N SER A 54 4.46 10.99 9.64
CA SER A 54 3.12 11.54 9.88
C SER A 54 2.04 10.48 10.09
N SER A 55 2.24 9.26 9.59
CA SER A 55 1.26 8.18 9.61
C SER A 55 1.58 7.06 10.60
N LYS A 56 2.74 7.12 11.25
CA LYS A 56 3.24 6.07 12.15
C LYS A 56 2.24 5.69 13.23
N ASP A 57 1.73 6.67 13.97
CA ASP A 57 0.83 6.43 15.09
C ASP A 57 -0.50 5.80 14.61
N THR A 58 -0.98 6.22 13.44
CA THR A 58 -2.18 5.67 12.80
C THR A 58 -1.96 4.23 12.34
N ILE A 59 -0.82 3.94 11.69
CA ILE A 59 -0.45 2.59 11.26
C ILE A 59 -0.32 1.65 12.47
N GLN A 60 0.37 2.08 13.53
CA GLN A 60 0.54 1.27 14.74
C GLN A 60 -0.78 1.08 15.51
N LYS A 61 -1.68 2.08 15.50
CA LYS A 61 -3.01 1.97 16.09
C LYS A 61 -3.89 0.96 15.35
N CYS A 62 -3.88 1.00 14.03
CA CYS A 62 -4.82 0.23 13.21
C CYS A 62 -4.34 -1.19 12.90
N TYR A 63 -3.06 -1.38 12.61
CA TYR A 63 -2.49 -2.71 12.39
C TYR A 63 -2.01 -3.31 13.72
N LYS A 64 -2.97 -3.80 14.51
CA LYS A 64 -2.70 -4.35 15.85
C LYS A 64 -1.62 -5.44 15.83
N GLY A 65 -0.68 -5.36 16.77
CA GLY A 65 0.46 -6.29 16.84
C GLY A 65 1.58 -5.97 15.85
N PHE A 66 1.48 -4.88 15.08
CA PHE A 66 2.60 -4.31 14.33
C PHE A 66 3.48 -3.45 15.25
N ASP A 67 4.32 -4.10 16.05
CA ASP A 67 5.23 -3.42 17.00
C ASP A 67 6.62 -3.14 16.40
N GLU A 68 6.84 -3.57 15.16
CA GLU A 68 8.13 -3.43 14.48
C GLU A 68 8.25 -2.04 13.80
N LYS A 69 9.45 -1.73 13.29
CA LYS A 69 9.66 -0.53 12.46
C LYS A 69 8.79 -0.63 11.21
N ILE A 70 8.07 0.44 10.87
CA ILE A 70 7.30 0.53 9.62
C ILE A 70 8.28 0.63 8.46
N ASN A 71 8.34 -0.44 7.67
CA ASN A 71 9.13 -0.59 6.45
C ASN A 71 8.52 -1.75 5.62
N GLY A 72 8.94 -1.91 4.37
CA GLY A 72 8.36 -2.88 3.44
C GLY A 72 8.51 -4.33 3.90
N GLU A 73 9.68 -4.72 4.40
CA GLU A 73 9.93 -6.10 4.85
C GLU A 73 9.05 -6.49 6.04
N ASN A 74 8.94 -5.60 7.03
CA ASN A 74 8.12 -5.85 8.20
C ASN A 74 6.63 -5.80 7.85
N MET A 75 6.21 -4.89 6.96
CA MET A 75 4.84 -4.86 6.44
C MET A 75 4.48 -6.14 5.70
N LYS A 76 5.34 -6.62 4.78
CA LYS A 76 5.15 -7.91 4.09
C LYS A 76 5.05 -9.05 5.08
N LYS A 77 5.99 -9.16 6.03
CA LYS A 77 5.96 -10.20 7.07
C LYS A 77 4.65 -10.17 7.85
N TRP A 78 4.20 -8.99 8.27
CA TRP A 78 2.96 -8.84 9.01
C TRP A 78 1.75 -9.23 8.17
N TYR A 79 1.60 -8.73 6.94
CA TYR A 79 0.52 -9.08 6.01
C TYR A 79 0.43 -10.58 5.75
N CYS A 80 1.58 -11.25 5.57
CA CYS A 80 1.61 -12.69 5.29
C CYS A 80 1.41 -13.57 6.53
N SER A 81 1.66 -13.04 7.74
CA SER A 81 1.52 -13.79 9.00
C SER A 81 0.13 -13.71 9.63
N ASN A 82 -0.71 -12.76 9.19
CA ASN A 82 -2.03 -12.52 9.78
C ASN A 82 -3.18 -13.12 8.96
N THR A 83 -4.37 -13.24 9.56
CA THR A 83 -5.59 -13.72 8.90
C THR A 83 -6.22 -12.61 8.07
N MET A 84 -7.04 -12.95 7.07
CA MET A 84 -7.78 -11.96 6.29
C MET A 84 -8.65 -11.05 7.17
N GLU A 85 -9.28 -11.60 8.20
CA GLU A 85 -10.06 -10.84 9.20
C GLU A 85 -9.22 -9.74 9.86
N THR A 86 -8.00 -10.05 10.32
CA THR A 86 -7.10 -9.06 10.92
C THR A 86 -6.63 -8.00 9.93
N LEU A 87 -6.44 -8.35 8.65
CA LEU A 87 -6.07 -7.38 7.62
C LEU A 87 -7.23 -6.41 7.35
N ILE A 88 -8.45 -6.94 7.24
CA ILE A 88 -9.67 -6.15 7.01
C ILE A 88 -9.89 -5.18 8.17
N GLU A 89 -9.82 -5.65 9.42
CA GLU A 89 -9.97 -4.78 10.60
C GLU A 89 -8.94 -3.63 10.62
N GLY A 90 -7.71 -3.91 10.18
CA GLY A 90 -6.65 -2.90 10.08
C GLY A 90 -6.96 -1.86 9.01
N ASP A 91 -7.34 -2.30 7.81
CA ASP A 91 -7.66 -1.43 6.69
C ASP A 91 -8.94 -0.60 6.96
N GLU A 92 -9.96 -1.17 7.61
CA GLU A 92 -11.16 -0.47 8.07
C GLU A 92 -10.82 0.62 9.09
N CYS A 93 -9.97 0.31 10.08
CA CYS A 93 -9.53 1.29 11.07
C CYS A 93 -8.78 2.47 10.44
N ILE A 94 -7.94 2.20 9.43
CA ILE A 94 -7.26 3.25 8.67
C ILE A 94 -8.33 4.11 7.99
N GLU A 95 -9.28 3.50 7.28
CA GLU A 95 -10.34 4.24 6.58
C GLU A 95 -11.20 5.10 7.53
N GLU A 96 -11.58 4.58 8.70
CA GLU A 96 -12.31 5.32 9.72
C GLU A 96 -11.48 6.48 10.28
N THR A 97 -10.22 6.23 10.65
CA THR A 97 -9.33 7.26 11.20
C THR A 97 -9.10 8.40 10.19
N LEU A 98 -9.15 8.09 8.89
CA LEU A 98 -9.03 9.06 7.81
C LEU A 98 -10.31 9.89 7.62
N LYS A 99 -11.48 9.29 7.77
CA LYS A 99 -12.77 9.99 7.73
C LYS A 99 -12.93 10.96 8.91
N GLU A 100 -12.32 10.66 10.05
CA GLU A 100 -12.41 11.46 11.28
C GLU A 100 -11.44 12.66 11.33
N ASN A 101 -10.41 12.68 10.47
CA ASN A 101 -9.39 13.73 10.49
C ASN A 101 -9.38 14.50 9.15
N ASP A 102 -9.71 15.79 9.20
CA ASP A 102 -9.81 16.68 8.02
C ASP A 102 -8.55 16.72 7.13
N ASN A 103 -7.37 16.37 7.66
CA ASN A 103 -6.11 16.34 6.91
C ASN A 103 -5.56 14.92 6.65
N ALA A 104 -6.22 13.87 7.16
CA ALA A 104 -5.64 12.53 7.08
C ALA A 104 -5.88 11.89 5.71
N GLY A 105 -6.97 12.26 5.02
CA GLY A 105 -7.18 11.92 3.61
C GLY A 105 -6.00 12.34 2.72
N ASP A 106 -5.44 13.53 2.94
CA ASP A 106 -4.28 14.04 2.21
C ASP A 106 -3.01 13.21 2.51
N VAL A 107 -2.82 12.79 3.76
CA VAL A 107 -1.67 11.95 4.17
C VAL A 107 -1.75 10.54 3.59
N LYS A 108 -2.94 9.94 3.51
CA LYS A 108 -3.10 8.64 2.82
C LYS A 108 -2.89 8.79 1.32
N ALA A 109 -3.43 9.84 0.71
CA ALA A 109 -3.26 10.09 -0.71
C ALA A 109 -1.77 10.29 -1.06
N GLU A 110 -1.03 11.07 -0.26
CA GLU A 110 0.40 11.30 -0.46
C GLU A 110 1.22 10.00 -0.35
N LEU A 111 0.99 9.17 0.67
CA LEU A 111 1.68 7.89 0.82
C LEU A 111 1.33 6.90 -0.29
N LEU A 112 0.08 6.88 -0.75
CA LEU A 112 -0.35 6.04 -1.87
C LEU A 112 0.25 6.52 -3.18
N ASP A 113 0.24 7.81 -3.45
CA ASP A 113 0.82 8.41 -4.66
C ASP A 113 2.33 8.14 -4.70
N GLU A 114 3.06 8.35 -3.60
CA GLU A 114 4.49 8.04 -3.53
C GLU A 114 4.79 6.55 -3.76
N LEU A 115 3.96 5.66 -3.22
CA LEU A 115 4.08 4.22 -3.43
C LEU A 115 3.85 3.86 -4.91
N MET A 116 2.77 4.36 -5.51
CA MET A 116 2.45 4.11 -6.91
C MET A 116 3.55 4.64 -7.84
N ASP A 117 4.01 5.88 -7.62
CA ASP A 117 5.10 6.50 -8.37
C ASP A 117 6.39 5.70 -8.27
N CYS A 118 6.69 5.14 -7.10
CA CYS A 118 7.85 4.28 -6.94
C CYS A 118 7.70 2.96 -7.70
N VAL A 119 6.55 2.31 -7.60
CA VAL A 119 6.28 1.02 -8.24
C VAL A 119 6.29 1.14 -9.77
N GLU A 120 5.66 2.18 -10.31
CA GLU A 120 5.64 2.46 -11.75
C GLU A 120 7.05 2.69 -12.30
N ARG A 121 7.86 3.52 -11.64
CA ARG A 121 9.26 3.75 -12.02
C ARG A 121 10.09 2.47 -11.97
N SER A 122 9.90 1.66 -10.93
CA SER A 122 10.69 0.45 -10.68
C SER A 122 10.33 -0.69 -11.64
N LEU A 123 9.08 -0.77 -12.10
CA LEU A 123 8.63 -1.78 -13.07
C LEU A 123 8.89 -1.39 -14.54
N GLY A 124 9.58 -0.27 -14.79
CA GLY A 124 9.99 0.14 -16.14
C GLY A 124 9.03 1.09 -16.85
N GLY A 125 8.28 1.90 -16.10
CA GLY A 125 7.82 3.19 -16.63
C GLY A 125 9.06 4.03 -16.93
N GLU A 126 9.50 4.03 -18.19
CA GLU A 126 10.46 5.01 -18.67
C GLU A 126 9.92 6.39 -18.29
N GLY A 127 10.69 7.11 -17.47
CA GLY A 127 10.44 8.51 -17.19
C GLY A 127 10.54 9.31 -18.49
N GLU A 128 9.41 9.48 -19.15
CA GLU A 128 9.15 10.67 -19.97
C GLU A 128 8.06 11.50 -19.29
N GLY A 129 8.51 12.44 -18.46
CA GLY A 129 7.91 13.76 -18.41
C GLY A 129 6.74 13.98 -17.46
N TYR A 130 7.04 14.15 -16.17
CA TYR A 130 6.44 15.25 -15.40
C TYR A 130 7.56 15.97 -14.64
N LYS A 131 8.31 16.79 -15.38
CA LYS A 131 8.96 17.96 -14.80
C LYS A 131 7.87 19.02 -14.63
N LYS A 132 7.73 19.49 -13.39
CA LYS A 132 7.25 20.81 -12.93
C LYS A 132 6.53 21.70 -13.93
#